data_AF-A0A9W7YL44-F1
#
_entry.id   AF-A0A9W7YL44-F1
#
_cell.length_a   1.000
_cell.length_b   1.000
_cell.length_c   1.000
_cell.angle_alpha   90.00
_cell.angle_beta   90.00
_cell.angle_gamma   90.00
#
_symmetry.space_group_name_H-M   'P 1'
#
loop_
_entity.id
_entity.type
_entity.pdbx_description
1 polymer ?
#
loop_
_entity_poly.entity_id
_entity_poly.type
_entity_poly.pdbx_seq_one_letter_code
_entity_poly.pdbx_strand_id
1 'polypeptide(L)'
;MRVFGLLVLALLCVAVRAWEKLDHEIFELYDNVKRNEVTSDWYELLGIEPKASVDDISRAYRQLSKKYHPDKLRRLTTAQNTKETKRFQRLSLVVNILRDKESRKRYNFFRKNGVPAWRGTAYLYRRWRPGFAIVVCGLFVFAACVQY
;
A
#
# COMPACT_ATOMS: atom_id res chain seq x y z
N MET A 1 -17.83 37.15 -4.55
CA MET A 1 -18.12 35.73 -4.28
C MET A 1 -17.13 34.75 -4.94
N ARG A 2 -16.58 35.02 -6.13
CA ARG A 2 -15.58 34.17 -6.81
C ARG A 2 -14.28 33.92 -6.03
N VAL A 3 -13.71 34.99 -5.44
CA VAL A 3 -12.47 34.89 -4.64
C VAL A 3 -12.68 34.08 -3.37
N PHE A 4 -13.86 34.19 -2.75
CA PHE A 4 -14.22 33.41 -1.57
C PHE A 4 -14.36 31.92 -1.89
N GLY A 5 -15.01 31.56 -3.01
CA GLY A 5 -15.10 30.17 -3.47
C GLY A 5 -13.73 29.56 -3.78
N LEU A 6 -12.85 30.30 -4.45
CA LEU A 6 -11.47 29.87 -4.72
C LEU A 6 -10.64 29.72 -3.44
N LEU A 7 -10.82 30.60 -2.45
CA LEU A 7 -10.16 30.49 -1.15
C LEU A 7 -10.66 29.28 -0.35
N VAL A 8 -11.97 29.01 -0.36
CA VAL A 8 -12.54 27.81 0.27
C VAL A 8 -12.04 26.54 -0.42
N LEU A 9 -11.97 26.53 -1.75
CA LEU A 9 -11.46 25.39 -2.52
C LEU A 9 -9.96 25.17 -2.30
N ALA A 10 -9.17 26.25 -2.22
CA ALA A 10 -7.77 26.19 -1.84
C ALA A 10 -7.58 25.68 -0.40
N LEU A 11 -8.41 26.14 0.54
CA LEU A 11 -8.42 25.65 1.92
C LEU A 11 -8.82 24.16 2.01
N LEU A 12 -9.79 23.72 1.22
CA LEU A 12 -10.17 22.30 1.13
C LEU A 12 -9.03 21.45 0.55
N CYS A 13 -8.33 21.92 -0.47
CA CYS A 13 -7.14 21.25 -0.99
C CYS A 13 -6.00 21.14 0.04
N VAL A 14 -5.84 22.13 0.92
CA VAL A 14 -4.85 22.09 2.01
C VAL A 14 -5.30 21.22 3.18
N ALA A 15 -6.60 21.18 3.49
CA ALA A 15 -7.16 20.28 4.50
C ALA A 15 -7.10 18.81 4.06
N VAL A 16 -7.14 18.55 2.75
CA VAL A 16 -6.81 17.26 2.15
C VAL A 16 -5.29 17.17 1.97
N ARG A 17 -4.53 17.23 3.08
CA ARG A 17 -3.19 16.60 3.08
C ARG A 17 -3.40 15.11 2.97
N ALA A 18 -3.56 14.69 1.72
CA ALA A 18 -3.75 13.32 1.30
C ALA A 18 -2.60 12.46 1.84
N TRP A 19 -2.92 11.20 2.08
CA TRP A 19 -1.97 10.13 2.29
C TRP A 19 -0.80 10.21 1.31
N GLU A 20 0.42 9.99 1.83
CA GLU A 20 1.62 10.00 1.01
C GLU A 20 1.75 8.69 0.23
N LYS A 21 2.63 8.70 -0.80
CA LYS A 21 2.92 7.51 -1.61
C LYS A 21 3.30 6.31 -0.73
N LEU A 22 4.10 6.55 0.30
CA LEU A 22 4.52 5.55 1.28
C LEU A 22 3.34 4.93 2.04
N ASP A 23 2.33 5.75 2.39
CA ASP A 23 1.14 5.24 3.07
C ASP A 23 0.39 4.27 2.14
N HIS A 24 0.21 4.65 0.87
CA HIS A 24 -0.42 3.79 -0.13
C HIS A 24 0.31 2.46 -0.33
N GLU A 25 1.65 2.49 -0.40
CA GLU A 25 2.48 1.29 -0.50
C GLU A 25 2.29 0.37 0.73
N ILE A 26 2.22 0.95 1.94
CA ILE A 26 1.95 0.20 3.17
C ILE A 26 0.57 -0.46 3.12
N PHE A 27 -0.48 0.25 2.69
CA PHE A 27 -1.83 -0.31 2.66
C PHE A 27 -1.99 -1.39 1.60
N GLU A 28 -1.46 -1.17 0.41
CA GLU A 28 -1.48 -2.16 -0.64
C GLU A 28 -0.73 -3.43 -0.19
N LEU A 29 0.45 -3.28 0.43
CA LEU A 29 1.20 -4.41 0.93
C LEU A 29 0.46 -5.12 2.08
N TYR A 30 -0.12 -4.35 3.02
CA TYR A 30 -0.90 -4.88 4.13
C TYR A 30 -2.07 -5.72 3.64
N ASP A 31 -2.87 -5.21 2.70
CA ASP A 31 -4.00 -5.93 2.12
C ASP A 31 -3.55 -7.15 1.31
N ASN A 32 -2.39 -7.08 0.65
CA ASN A 32 -1.82 -8.22 -0.05
C ASN A 32 -1.37 -9.32 0.94
N VAL A 33 -0.77 -8.97 2.07
CA VAL A 33 -0.38 -9.92 3.12
C VAL A 33 -1.63 -10.53 3.77
N LYS A 34 -2.57 -9.69 4.21
CA LYS A 34 -3.83 -10.11 4.85
C LYS A 34 -4.66 -11.07 4.00
N ARG A 35 -4.63 -10.93 2.66
CA ARG A 35 -5.38 -11.81 1.74
C ARG A 35 -4.70 -13.16 1.49
N ASN A 36 -3.40 -13.28 1.70
CA ASN A 36 -2.63 -14.45 1.25
C ASN A 36 -1.94 -15.23 2.37
N GLU A 37 -1.75 -14.60 3.53
CA GLU A 37 -1.10 -15.18 4.70
C GLU A 37 -2.10 -15.30 5.87
N VAL A 38 -1.76 -16.12 6.86
CA VAL A 38 -2.61 -16.34 8.04
C VAL A 38 -2.64 -15.11 8.95
N THR A 39 -1.50 -14.43 9.08
CA THR A 39 -1.33 -13.27 9.96
C THR A 39 -1.11 -12.00 9.13
N SER A 40 -1.73 -10.89 9.53
CA SER A 40 -1.52 -9.56 8.96
C SER A 40 -0.38 -8.77 9.60
N ASP A 41 0.17 -9.24 10.73
CA ASP A 41 1.31 -8.62 11.40
C ASP A 41 2.62 -9.02 10.73
N TRP A 42 3.40 -8.03 10.32
CA TRP A 42 4.63 -8.22 9.57
C TRP A 42 5.78 -8.74 10.43
N TYR A 43 5.76 -8.43 11.73
CA TYR A 43 6.77 -8.94 12.67
C TYR A 43 6.56 -10.44 12.92
N GLU A 44 5.31 -10.85 13.11
CA GLU A 44 4.94 -12.26 13.26
C GLU A 44 5.19 -13.05 11.96
N LEU A 45 4.92 -12.44 10.81
CA LEU A 45 5.24 -13.03 9.50
C LEU A 45 6.74 -13.33 9.33
N LEU A 46 7.60 -12.48 9.89
CA LEU A 46 9.05 -12.64 9.90
C LEU A 46 9.55 -13.52 11.07
N GLY A 47 8.70 -13.81 12.06
CA GLY A 47 9.07 -14.54 13.28
C GLY A 47 9.97 -13.74 14.21
N ILE A 48 9.85 -12.41 14.24
CA ILE A 48 10.68 -11.52 15.06
C ILE A 48 9.82 -10.67 16.01
N GLU A 49 10.45 -10.13 17.05
CA GLU A 49 9.77 -9.20 17.95
C GLU A 49 9.61 -7.80 17.33
N PRO A 50 8.54 -7.06 17.67
CA PRO A 50 8.35 -5.68 17.20
C PRO A 50 9.47 -4.70 17.60
N LYS A 51 10.21 -5.02 18.67
CA LYS A 51 11.35 -4.25 19.18
C LYS A 51 12.69 -4.64 18.54
N ALA A 52 12.70 -5.61 17.62
CA ALA A 52 13.92 -6.11 17.00
C ALA A 52 14.67 -5.02 16.19
N SER A 53 16.00 -5.14 16.14
CA SER A 53 16.88 -4.21 15.40
C SER A 53 16.75 -4.41 13.88
N VAL A 54 17.26 -3.45 13.11
CA VAL A 54 17.38 -3.57 11.63
C VAL A 54 18.26 -4.77 11.25
N ASP A 55 19.24 -5.11 12.07
CA ASP A 55 20.09 -6.28 11.88
C ASP A 55 19.32 -7.59 12.08
N ASP A 56 18.42 -7.65 13.07
CA ASP A 56 17.56 -8.81 13.30
C ASP A 56 16.61 -9.03 12.11
N ILE A 57 15.99 -7.96 11.62
CA ILE A 57 15.14 -7.99 10.43
C ILE A 57 15.93 -8.53 9.23
N SER A 58 17.17 -8.06 9.05
CA SER A 58 18.04 -8.53 7.97
C SER A 58 18.47 -9.99 8.14
N ARG A 59 18.70 -10.45 9.36
CA ARG A 59 19.00 -11.86 9.66
C ARG A 59 17.80 -12.76 9.36
N ALA A 60 16.61 -12.40 9.84
CA ALA A 60 15.37 -13.14 9.58
C ALA A 60 15.08 -13.21 8.07
N TYR A 61 15.24 -12.10 7.35
CA TYR A 61 15.08 -12.09 5.89
C TYR A 61 16.05 -13.03 5.18
N ARG A 62 17.33 -13.06 5.58
CA ARG A 62 18.32 -13.99 4.99
C ARG A 62 17.94 -15.45 5.20
N GLN A 63 17.39 -15.79 6.37
CA GLN A 63 16.93 -17.16 6.66
C GLN A 63 15.73 -17.53 5.79
N LEU A 64 14.75 -16.63 5.66
CA LEU A 64 13.57 -16.85 4.82
C LEU A 64 13.92 -16.91 3.33
N SER A 65 14.85 -16.06 2.87
CA SER A 65 15.33 -16.08 1.48
C SER A 65 15.94 -17.42 1.11
N LYS A 66 16.73 -18.05 2.00
CA LYS A 66 17.28 -19.40 1.79
C LYS A 66 16.20 -20.49 1.75
N LYS A 67 15.04 -20.27 2.38
CA LYS A 67 13.92 -21.21 2.40
C LYS A 67 13.10 -21.12 1.11
N TYR A 68 12.85 -19.90 0.63
CA TYR A 68 12.03 -19.63 -0.55
C TYR A 68 12.84 -19.38 -1.84
N HIS A 69 14.13 -19.71 -1.85
CA HIS A 69 14.96 -19.56 -3.05
C HIS A 69 14.44 -20.45 -4.20
N PRO A 70 14.37 -19.95 -5.45
CA PRO A 70 13.82 -20.69 -6.59
C PRO A 70 14.50 -22.05 -6.80
N ASP A 71 15.79 -22.17 -6.48
CA ASP A 71 16.53 -23.43 -6.58
C ASP A 71 15.93 -24.55 -5.69
N LYS A 72 15.48 -24.22 -4.47
CA LYS A 72 14.77 -25.18 -3.60
C LYS A 72 13.33 -25.43 -4.05
N LEU A 73 12.74 -24.47 -4.76
CA LEU A 73 11.37 -24.55 -5.27
C LEU A 73 11.25 -25.31 -6.60
N ARG A 74 12.37 -25.68 -7.24
CA ARG A 74 12.41 -26.46 -8.49
C ARG A 74 11.65 -27.79 -8.43
N ARG A 75 11.48 -28.37 -7.24
CA ARG A 75 10.78 -29.64 -7.02
C ARG A 75 9.26 -29.49 -6.85
N LEU A 76 8.75 -28.27 -6.74
CA LEU A 76 7.31 -28.02 -6.56
C LEU A 76 6.58 -27.94 -7.90
N THR A 77 5.28 -28.20 -7.87
CA THR A 77 4.40 -28.01 -9.03
C THR A 77 4.38 -26.53 -9.45
N THR A 78 4.09 -26.25 -10.73
CA THR A 78 4.08 -24.89 -11.29
C THR A 78 3.19 -23.91 -10.49
N ALA A 79 2.04 -24.39 -10.01
CA ALA A 79 1.12 -23.60 -9.19
C ALA A 79 1.71 -23.24 -7.81
N GLN A 80 2.34 -24.21 -7.13
CA GLN A 80 2.97 -23.98 -5.85
C GLN A 80 4.20 -23.08 -5.97
N ASN A 81 5.02 -23.27 -7.00
CA ASN A 81 6.17 -22.42 -7.28
C ASN A 81 5.75 -20.95 -7.47
N THR A 82 4.67 -20.71 -8.22
CA THR A 82 4.11 -19.36 -8.40
C THR A 82 3.65 -18.73 -7.09
N LYS A 83 3.00 -19.51 -6.21
CA LYS A 83 2.54 -19.04 -4.90
C LYS A 83 3.71 -18.67 -4.00
N GLU A 84 4.72 -19.53 -3.90
CA GLU A 84 5.90 -19.29 -3.05
C GLU A 84 6.76 -18.14 -3.59
N THR A 85 6.87 -17.99 -4.91
CA THR A 85 7.55 -16.84 -5.53
C THR A 85 6.87 -15.52 -5.16
N LYS A 86 5.53 -15.46 -5.26
CA LYS A 86 4.76 -14.27 -4.84
C LYS A 86 4.89 -14.01 -3.34
N ARG A 87 4.94 -15.06 -2.52
CA ARG A 87 5.18 -14.96 -1.07
C ARG A 87 6.55 -14.36 -0.78
N PHE A 88 7.61 -14.82 -1.45
CA PHE A 88 8.95 -14.28 -1.31
C PHE A 88 9.01 -12.80 -1.72
N GLN A 89 8.35 -12.41 -2.82
CA GLN A 89 8.23 -11.02 -3.22
C GLN A 89 7.58 -10.15 -2.14
N ARG A 90 6.47 -10.61 -1.54
CA ARG A 90 5.82 -9.91 -0.42
C ARG A 90 6.75 -9.75 0.78
N LEU A 91 7.47 -10.80 1.17
CA LEU A 91 8.42 -10.74 2.28
C LEU A 91 9.54 -9.73 2.04
N SER A 92 10.05 -9.67 0.80
CA SER A 92 11.06 -8.68 0.41
C SER A 92 10.54 -7.24 0.56
N LEU A 93 9.32 -6.97 0.09
CA LEU A 93 8.68 -5.66 0.25
C LEU A 93 8.46 -5.29 1.72
N VAL A 94 7.99 -6.24 2.54
CA VAL A 94 7.79 -6.02 3.98
C VAL A 94 9.11 -5.64 4.65
N VAL A 95 10.18 -6.37 4.35
CA VAL A 95 11.50 -6.12 4.92
C VAL A 95 12.05 -4.76 4.48
N ASN A 96 11.83 -4.35 3.24
CA ASN A 96 12.24 -3.03 2.77
C ASN A 96 11.55 -1.90 3.57
N ILE A 97 10.25 -2.02 3.83
CA ILE A 97 9.50 -1.05 4.64
C ILE A 97 9.95 -1.07 6.11
N LEU A 98 10.23 -2.25 6.68
CA LEU A 98 10.68 -2.36 8.07
C LEU A 98 12.14 -1.94 8.30
N ARG A 99 12.98 -1.97 7.26
CA ARG A 99 14.38 -1.53 7.33
C ARG A 99 14.51 -0.01 7.45
N ASP A 100 13.67 0.72 6.72
CA ASP A 100 13.68 2.16 6.79
C ASP A 100 12.97 2.67 8.05
N LYS A 101 13.60 3.61 8.75
CA LYS A 101 13.13 4.10 10.06
C LYS A 101 11.82 4.88 9.93
N GLU A 102 11.67 5.67 8.88
CA GLU A 102 10.46 6.45 8.64
C GLU A 102 9.29 5.53 8.27
N SER A 103 9.52 4.66 7.29
CA SER A 103 8.55 3.68 6.82
C SER A 103 8.09 2.73 7.93
N ARG A 104 9.03 2.25 8.77
CA ARG A 104 8.72 1.44 9.97
C ARG A 104 7.88 2.21 10.98
N LYS A 105 8.18 3.48 11.23
CA LYS A 105 7.39 4.32 12.15
C LYS A 105 5.95 4.47 11.64
N ARG A 106 5.78 4.70 10.34
CA ARG A 106 4.48 4.81 9.68
C ARG A 106 3.68 3.51 9.77
N TYR A 107 4.33 2.37 9.50
CA TYR A 107 3.72 1.06 9.70
C TYR A 107 3.28 0.83 11.15
N ASN A 108 4.16 1.13 12.12
CA ASN A 108 3.83 0.98 13.54
C ASN A 108 2.65 1.85 13.97
N PHE A 109 2.51 3.05 13.41
CA PHE A 109 1.35 3.92 13.63
C PHE A 109 0.06 3.26 13.14
N PHE A 110 0.02 2.75 11.91
CA PHE A 110 -1.16 2.07 11.38
C PHE A 110 -1.44 0.73 12.07
N ARG A 111 -0.39 0.00 12.49
CA ARG A 111 -0.53 -1.23 13.29
C ARG A 111 -1.23 -0.96 14.63
N LYS A 112 -0.95 0.18 15.27
CA LYS A 112 -1.55 0.56 16.56
C LYS A 112 -2.96 1.16 16.40
N ASN A 113 -3.14 2.02 15.40
CA ASN A 113 -4.38 2.80 15.23
C ASN A 113 -5.40 2.13 14.29
N GLY A 114 -4.99 1.06 13.62
CA GLY A 114 -5.77 0.40 12.58
C GLY A 114 -5.39 0.91 11.19
N VAL A 115 -5.35 -0.03 10.23
CA VAL A 115 -5.24 0.26 8.81
C VAL A 115 -6.66 0.50 8.29
N PRO A 116 -6.98 1.66 7.70
CA PRO A 116 -8.33 1.88 7.22
C PRO A 116 -8.55 1.14 5.89
N ALA A 117 -9.81 0.91 5.55
CA ALA A 117 -10.20 0.10 4.41
C ALA A 117 -9.92 0.83 3.09
N TRP A 118 -8.68 0.72 2.61
CA TRP A 118 -8.27 1.23 1.30
C TRP A 118 -8.62 0.21 0.22
N ARG A 119 -9.20 0.65 -0.92
CA ARG A 119 -9.51 -0.25 -2.05
C ARG A 119 -8.54 -0.11 -3.24
N GLY A 120 -7.56 0.79 -3.13
CA GLY A 120 -6.65 1.18 -4.22
C GLY A 120 -7.11 2.44 -4.94
N THR A 121 -6.18 3.28 -5.40
CA THR A 121 -6.48 4.44 -6.27
C THR A 121 -7.17 4.00 -7.56
N ALA A 122 -6.74 2.87 -8.11
CA ALA A 122 -7.31 2.27 -9.31
C ALA A 122 -8.70 1.65 -9.10
N TYR A 123 -9.20 1.54 -7.86
CA TYR A 123 -10.53 0.98 -7.60
C TYR A 123 -11.62 1.79 -8.30
N LEU A 124 -11.58 3.10 -8.13
CA LEU A 124 -12.55 4.02 -8.73
C LEU A 124 -12.49 3.92 -10.26
N TYR A 125 -11.29 3.94 -10.82
CA TYR A 125 -11.09 3.80 -12.26
C TYR A 125 -11.57 2.45 -12.82
N ARG A 126 -11.33 1.34 -12.09
CA ARG A 126 -11.78 0.01 -12.52
C ARG A 126 -13.30 -0.15 -12.42
N ARG A 127 -13.92 0.45 -11.41
CA ARG A 127 -15.37 0.38 -11.18
C ARG A 127 -16.16 1.30 -12.10
N TRP A 128 -15.67 2.51 -12.27
CA TRP A 128 -16.26 3.57 -13.09
C TRP A 128 -15.19 3.99 -14.08
N ARG A 129 -15.03 3.26 -15.21
CA ARG A 129 -14.18 3.73 -16.29
C ARG A 129 -14.85 4.99 -16.86
N PRO A 130 -14.37 6.20 -16.57
CA PRO A 130 -15.07 7.39 -17.01
C PRO A 130 -14.96 7.45 -18.53
N GLY A 131 -16.09 7.30 -19.21
CA GLY A 131 -16.15 7.47 -20.66
C GLY A 131 -15.85 8.92 -21.03
N PHE A 132 -15.46 9.13 -22.28
CA PHE A 132 -15.21 10.47 -22.83
C PHE A 132 -16.36 11.45 -22.54
N ALA A 133 -17.61 10.99 -22.68
CA ALA A 133 -18.80 11.79 -22.40
C ALA A 133 -18.87 12.30 -20.95
N ILE A 134 -18.54 11.47 -19.95
CA ILE A 134 -18.53 11.88 -18.53
C ILE A 134 -17.47 12.95 -18.28
N VAL A 135 -16.30 12.84 -18.92
CA VAL A 135 -15.22 13.83 -18.80
C VAL A 135 -15.65 15.15 -19.42
N VAL A 136 -16.25 15.14 -20.61
CA VAL A 136 -16.75 16.34 -21.28
C VAL A 136 -17.88 17.00 -20.48
N CYS A 137 -18.84 16.22 -19.97
CA CYS A 137 -19.88 16.73 -19.08
C CYS A 137 -19.31 17.34 -17.80
N GLY A 138 -18.32 16.68 -17.17
CA GLY A 138 -17.65 17.20 -15.98
C GLY A 138 -16.91 18.52 -16.23
N LEU A 139 -16.19 18.62 -17.36
CA LEU A 139 -15.51 19.85 -17.78
C LEU A 139 -16.51 20.97 -18.08
N PHE A 140 -17.66 20.65 -18.69
CA PHE A 140 -18.72 21.63 -18.97
C PHE A 140 -19.36 22.16 -17.69
N VAL A 141 -19.69 21.28 -16.73
CA VAL A 141 -20.23 21.67 -15.42
C VAL A 141 -19.21 22.52 -14.65
N PHE A 142 -17.93 22.15 -14.70
CA PHE A 142 -16.87 22.91 -14.07
C PHE A 142 -16.74 24.31 -14.70
N ALA A 143 -16.73 24.41 -16.03
CA ALA A 143 -16.68 25.69 -16.74
C ALA A 143 -17.89 26.59 -16.41
N ALA A 144 -19.10 26.01 -16.36
CA ALA A 144 -20.31 26.72 -15.98
C ALA A 144 -20.27 27.24 -14.53
N CYS A 145 -19.73 26.45 -13.59
CA CYS A 145 -19.55 26.86 -12.20
C CYS A 145 -18.50 27.97 -12.01
N VAL A 146 -17.52 28.07 -12.91
CA VAL A 146 -16.50 29.14 -12.87
C VAL A 146 -17.02 30.43 -13.48
N GLN A 147 -17.93 30.35 -14.46
CA GLN A 147 -18.48 31.50 -15.18
C GLN A 147 -19.62 32.23 -14.44
N TYR A 148 -20.31 31.58 -13.50
CA TYR A 148 -21.29 32.20 -12.60
C TYR A 148 -20.64 32.53 -11.26
#